data_AF-A0A1M5A8J3-F1
#
_entry.id   AF-A0A1M5A8J3-F1
#
_cell.length_a   1.000
_cell.length_b   1.000
_cell.length_c   1.000
_cell.angle_alpha   90.00
_cell.angle_beta   90.00
_cell.angle_gamma   90.00
#
_symmetry.space_group_name_H-M   'P 1'
#
loop_
_entity.id
_entity.type
_entity.pdbx_description
1 polymer ?
#
loop_
_entity_poly.entity_id
_entity_poly.type
_entity_poly.pdbx_seq_one_letter_code
_entity_poly.pdbx_strand_id
1 'polypeptide(L)'
;MNFPEIAANLPPGVRAETFTYRNGRTTTVYRAPFPSEGPLRGIWDGYEVLLFMYAHFVFVWPKAAGQVDVRHGTFAKSLLLFENVPIEGEWGAETLRLFGVRWARDHLAKFRL
;
A
#
# COMPACT_ATOMS: atom_id res chain seq x y z
N MET A 1 26.30 -28.59 -3.91
CA MET A 1 24.84 -28.64 -3.68
C MET A 1 24.23 -27.61 -4.64
N ASN A 2 23.75 -28.07 -5.80
CA ASN A 2 23.12 -27.20 -6.80
C ASN A 2 21.69 -26.92 -6.35
N PHE A 3 21.36 -25.65 -6.13
CA PHE A 3 19.97 -25.24 -5.97
C PHE A 3 19.31 -25.26 -7.35
N PRO A 4 18.21 -25.99 -7.57
CA PRO A 4 17.52 -26.00 -8.86
C PRO A 4 16.94 -24.61 -9.16
N GLU A 5 16.81 -24.30 -10.44
CA GLU A 5 16.21 -23.07 -10.97
C GLU A 5 14.81 -22.81 -10.38
N ILE A 6 14.74 -21.99 -9.33
CA ILE A 6 13.47 -21.46 -8.77
C ILE A 6 13.00 -20.21 -9.56
N ALA A 7 13.74 -19.80 -10.59
CA ALA A 7 13.43 -18.59 -11.36
C ALA A 7 12.14 -18.72 -12.20
N ALA A 8 11.69 -19.94 -12.49
CA ALA A 8 10.64 -20.14 -13.50
C ALA A 8 9.19 -19.89 -13.03
N ASN A 9 8.89 -19.85 -11.72
CA ASN A 9 7.50 -19.80 -11.22
C ASN A 9 7.29 -18.83 -10.04
N LEU A 10 7.78 -17.59 -10.14
CA LEU A 10 7.45 -16.58 -9.12
C LEU A 10 5.98 -16.11 -9.28
N PRO A 11 5.23 -15.96 -8.17
CA PRO A 11 3.90 -15.36 -8.23
C PRO A 11 3.95 -13.96 -8.87
N PRO A 12 2.85 -13.49 -9.49
CA PRO A 12 2.82 -12.19 -10.14
C PRO A 12 3.34 -11.06 -9.25
N GLY A 13 4.30 -10.29 -9.77
CA GLY A 13 4.90 -9.15 -9.08
C GLY A 13 5.96 -9.50 -8.02
N VAL A 14 6.13 -10.77 -7.67
CA VAL A 14 7.24 -11.22 -6.80
C VAL A 14 8.54 -11.17 -7.59
N ARG A 15 9.58 -10.58 -7.00
CA ARG A 15 10.91 -10.48 -7.62
C ARG A 15 11.98 -11.04 -6.70
N ALA A 16 12.92 -11.78 -7.28
CA ALA A 16 14.13 -12.19 -6.59
C ALA A 16 15.12 -11.02 -6.54
N GLU A 17 15.67 -10.74 -5.37
CA GLU A 17 16.70 -9.73 -5.11
C GLU A 17 17.88 -10.40 -4.41
N THR A 18 19.10 -10.06 -4.81
CA THR A 18 20.29 -10.49 -4.06
C THR A 18 20.56 -9.51 -2.93
N PHE A 19 20.55 -10.02 -1.69
CA PHE A 19 20.93 -9.26 -0.50
C PHE A 19 22.33 -9.67 -0.05
N THR A 20 23.22 -8.69 0.10
CA THR A 20 24.58 -8.89 0.60
C THR A 20 24.64 -8.50 2.07
N TYR A 21 24.90 -9.48 2.93
CA TYR A 21 25.14 -9.25 4.35
C TYR A 21 26.47 -8.51 4.56
N ARG A 22 26.63 -7.85 5.72
CA ARG A 22 27.87 -7.11 6.07
C ARG A 22 29.15 -7.98 6.04
N ASN A 23 29.01 -9.30 6.19
CA ASN A 23 30.13 -10.24 6.14
C ASN A 23 30.45 -10.76 4.73
N GLY A 24 29.87 -10.17 3.68
CA GLY A 24 30.09 -10.55 2.28
C GLY A 24 29.29 -11.76 1.81
N ARG A 25 28.54 -12.43 2.68
CA ARG A 25 27.63 -13.50 2.28
C ARG A 25 26.46 -12.90 1.49
N THR A 26 26.08 -13.55 0.39
CA THR A 26 24.89 -13.19 -0.39
C THR A 26 23.76 -14.18 -0.13
N THR A 27 22.52 -13.71 -0.20
CA THR A 27 21.32 -14.55 -0.22
C THR A 27 20.32 -14.03 -1.23
N THR A 28 19.53 -14.92 -1.82
CA THR A 28 18.36 -14.52 -2.60
C THR A 28 17.20 -14.25 -1.63
N VAL A 29 16.60 -13.07 -1.74
CA VAL A 29 15.38 -12.66 -1.02
C VAL A 29 14.28 -12.46 -2.04
N TYR A 30 13.06 -12.88 -1.73
CA TYR A 30 11.91 -12.69 -2.61
C TYR A 30 11.07 -11.53 -2.09
N ARG A 31 10.98 -10.45 -2.86
CA ARG A 31 10.16 -9.28 -2.54
C ARG A 31 8.80 -9.43 -3.21
N ALA A 32 7.76 -9.55 -2.40
CA ALA A 32 6.38 -9.47 -2.86
C ALA A 32 5.95 -8.00 -3.07
N PRO A 33 5.03 -7.72 -4.00
CA PRO A 33 4.40 -6.40 -4.09
C PRO A 33 3.63 -6.11 -2.80
N PHE A 34 3.49 -4.82 -2.46
CA PHE A 34 2.65 -4.45 -1.34
C PHE A 34 1.20 -4.89 -1.59
N PRO A 35 0.50 -5.41 -0.57
CA PRO A 35 -0.91 -5.73 -0.70
C PRO A 35 -1.69 -4.47 -1.04
N SER A 36 -2.65 -4.59 -1.94
CA SER A 36 -3.52 -3.49 -2.35
C SER A 36 -4.94 -3.97 -2.63
N GLU A 37 -5.93 -3.15 -2.29
CA GLU A 37 -7.34 -3.44 -2.52
C GLU A 37 -8.08 -2.16 -2.94
N GLY A 38 -9.06 -2.29 -3.83
CA GLY A 38 -9.77 -1.15 -4.40
C GLY A 38 -8.95 -0.31 -5.39
N PRO A 39 -9.37 0.94 -5.68
CA PRO A 39 -10.41 1.68 -4.98
C PRO A 39 -11.83 1.13 -5.14
N LEU A 40 -12.64 1.18 -4.09
CA LEU A 40 -14.05 0.76 -4.06
C LEU A 40 -14.92 1.89 -3.53
N ARG A 41 -16.17 1.99 -3.99
CA ARG A 41 -17.18 2.83 -3.35
C ARG A 41 -17.79 2.09 -2.17
N GLY A 42 -18.08 2.82 -1.10
CA GLY A 42 -18.73 2.27 0.08
C GLY A 42 -19.45 3.34 0.88
N ILE A 43 -20.03 2.92 2.02
CA ILE A 43 -20.57 3.83 3.02
C ILE A 43 -19.71 3.70 4.28
N TRP A 44 -19.28 4.84 4.83
CA TRP A 44 -18.52 4.91 6.07
C TRP A 44 -19.12 5.99 6.96
N ASP A 45 -19.50 5.64 8.19
CA ASP A 45 -20.17 6.55 9.14
C ASP A 45 -21.36 7.32 8.53
N GLY A 46 -22.10 6.67 7.62
CA GLY A 46 -23.27 7.24 6.94
C GLY A 46 -22.97 8.06 5.68
N TYR A 47 -21.70 8.24 5.31
CA TYR A 47 -21.30 9.03 4.14
C TYR A 47 -20.85 8.13 2.98
N GLU A 48 -21.12 8.57 1.74
CA GLU A 48 -20.52 7.96 0.55
C GLU A 48 -19.02 8.22 0.53
N VAL A 49 -18.23 7.15 0.48
CA VAL A 49 -16.76 7.21 0.48
C VAL A 49 -16.17 6.39 -0.67
N LEU A 50 -14.95 6.75 -1.05
CA LEU A 50 -14.03 5.87 -1.75
C LEU A 50 -13.05 5.27 -0.74
N LEU A 51 -12.81 3.97 -0.86
CA LEU A 51 -11.90 3.19 -0.04
C LEU A 51 -10.78 2.65 -0.92
N PHE A 52 -9.54 2.87 -0.54
CA PHE A 52 -8.38 2.26 -1.20
C PHE A 52 -7.41 1.73 -0.14
N MET A 53 -6.87 0.54 -0.33
CA MET A 53 -5.83 0.00 0.56
C MET A 53 -4.53 -0.15 -0.21
N TYR A 54 -3.42 0.29 0.38
CA TYR A 54 -2.07 0.01 -0.12
C TYR A 54 -1.09 -0.16 1.04
N ALA A 55 -0.33 -1.25 1.03
CA ALA A 55 0.65 -1.58 2.10
C ALA A 55 0.03 -1.56 3.51
N HIS A 56 -1.21 -2.07 3.65
CA HIS A 56 -2.01 -2.03 4.88
C HIS A 56 -2.40 -0.63 5.39
N PHE A 57 -2.17 0.43 4.60
CA PHE A 57 -2.82 1.72 4.83
C PHE A 57 -4.14 1.76 4.08
N VAL A 58 -5.22 2.00 4.80
CA VAL A 58 -6.58 2.16 4.28
C VAL A 58 -6.90 3.65 4.21
N PHE A 59 -7.16 4.13 3.01
CA PHE A 59 -7.52 5.51 2.71
C PHE A 59 -9.03 5.60 2.56
N VAL A 60 -9.68 6.43 3.37
CA VAL A 60 -11.12 6.68 3.35
C VAL A 60 -11.35 8.12 2.89
N TRP A 61 -11.96 8.29 1.72
CA TRP A 61 -12.20 9.62 1.13
C TRP A 61 -13.70 9.87 0.93
N PRO A 62 -14.33 10.68 1.80
CA PRO A 62 -15.73 11.07 1.63
C PRO A 62 -15.95 11.98 0.41
N LYS A 63 -17.07 11.78 -0.29
CA LYS A 63 -17.37 12.41 -1.60
C LYS A 63 -17.28 13.93 -1.67
N ALA A 64 -17.59 14.62 -0.58
CA ALA A 64 -17.59 16.08 -0.50
C ALA A 64 -16.41 16.64 0.30
N ALA A 65 -15.44 15.81 0.69
CA ALA A 65 -14.32 16.24 1.53
C ALA A 65 -13.07 16.50 0.69
N GLY A 66 -12.32 17.56 1.02
CA GLY A 66 -10.96 17.78 0.49
C GLY A 66 -9.87 17.01 1.25
N GLN A 67 -10.27 16.00 2.03
CA GLN A 67 -9.45 15.33 3.03
C GLN A 67 -9.74 13.83 3.06
N VAL A 68 -8.72 13.06 3.43
CA VAL A 68 -8.71 11.59 3.52
C VAL A 68 -8.29 11.18 4.91
N ASP A 69 -9.01 10.22 5.49
CA ASP A 69 -8.55 9.54 6.69
C ASP A 69 -7.67 8.37 6.31
N VAL A 70 -6.54 8.22 7.00
CA VAL A 70 -5.59 7.13 6.81
C VAL A 70 -5.63 6.23 8.04
N ARG A 71 -5.97 4.98 7.81
CA ARG A 71 -6.10 3.93 8.81
C ARG A 71 -5.10 2.82 8.52
N HIS A 72 -4.82 1.97 9.51
CA HIS A 72 -3.96 0.79 9.33
C HIS A 72 -4.75 -0.50 9.53
N GLY A 73 -4.63 -1.44 8.59
CA GLY A 73 -5.31 -2.74 8.60
C GLY A 73 -5.86 -3.12 7.23
N THR A 74 -7.13 -3.51 7.22
CA THR A 74 -7.91 -3.86 6.02
C THR A 74 -9.25 -3.12 6.03
N PHE A 75 -10.04 -3.22 4.95
CA PHE A 75 -11.38 -2.62 4.91
C PHE A 75 -12.32 -3.17 5.99
N ALA A 76 -12.19 -4.45 6.34
CA ALA A 76 -13.01 -5.07 7.39
C ALA A 76 -12.59 -4.67 8.82
N LYS A 77 -11.30 -4.38 9.03
CA LYS A 77 -10.78 -4.03 10.36
C LYS A 77 -9.57 -3.11 10.23
N SER A 78 -9.73 -1.87 10.68
CA SER A 78 -8.64 -0.89 10.67
C SER A 78 -8.71 0.09 11.84
N LEU A 79 -7.53 0.53 12.27
CA LEU A 79 -7.33 1.55 13.30
C LEU A 79 -7.00 2.89 12.63
N LEU A 80 -7.67 3.98 13.01
CA LEU A 80 -7.33 5.33 12.53
C LEU A 80 -5.90 5.70 12.96
N LEU A 81 -5.08 6.16 12.03
CA LEU A 81 -3.73 6.66 12.30
C LEU A 81 -3.60 8.16 12.06
N PHE A 82 -4.18 8.65 10.97
CA PHE A 82 -4.16 10.05 10.60
C PHE A 82 -5.54 10.47 10.13
N GLU A 83 -6.04 11.56 10.69
CA GLU A 83 -7.31 12.15 10.32
C GLU A 83 -7.06 13.35 9.40
N ASN A 84 -8.00 13.63 8.51
CA ASN A 84 -8.05 14.89 7.76
C ASN A 84 -6.80 15.18 6.89
N VAL A 85 -6.19 14.14 6.31
CA VAL A 85 -5.01 14.31 5.43
C VAL A 85 -5.45 14.96 4.11
N PRO A 86 -4.88 16.12 3.72
CA PRO A 86 -5.32 16.82 2.53
C PRO A 86 -5.08 16.01 1.26
N ILE A 87 -6.07 16.00 0.37
CA ILE A 87 -5.99 15.43 -0.96
C ILE A 87 -6.40 16.48 -1.99
N GLU A 88 -5.65 16.57 -3.08
CA GLU A 88 -5.92 17.46 -4.18
C GLU A 88 -6.53 16.70 -5.36
N GLY A 89 -7.47 17.33 -6.05
CA GLY A 89 -8.14 16.81 -7.24
C GLY A 89 -9.59 16.38 -7.01
N GLU A 90 -10.25 16.05 -8.11
CA GLU A 90 -11.65 15.62 -8.10
C GLU A 90 -11.82 14.26 -7.43
N TRP A 91 -12.94 14.12 -6.70
CA TRP A 91 -13.30 12.87 -6.04
C TRP A 91 -13.44 11.74 -7.07
N GLY A 92 -12.53 10.78 -7.01
CA GLY A 92 -12.41 9.75 -8.02
C GLY A 92 -11.47 8.62 -7.61
N ALA A 93 -11.75 7.42 -8.12
CA ALA A 93 -10.99 6.22 -7.80
C ALA A 93 -9.49 6.41 -8.14
N GLU A 94 -9.20 6.89 -9.35
CA GLU A 94 -7.82 7.06 -9.80
C GLU A 94 -7.07 8.11 -8.97
N THR A 95 -7.71 9.25 -8.65
CA THR A 95 -7.15 10.27 -7.77
C THR A 95 -6.79 9.67 -6.40
N LEU A 96 -7.69 8.90 -5.79
CA LEU A 96 -7.44 8.24 -4.51
C LEU A 96 -6.31 7.21 -4.59
N ARG A 97 -6.26 6.41 -5.67
CA ARG A 97 -5.23 5.40 -5.88
C ARG A 97 -3.85 6.04 -5.98
N LEU A 98 -3.71 7.07 -6.81
CA LEU A 98 -2.46 7.80 -7.00
C LEU A 98 -2.01 8.47 -5.70
N PHE A 99 -2.93 9.12 -4.99
CA PHE A 99 -2.68 9.70 -3.69
C PHE A 99 -2.20 8.65 -2.68
N GLY A 100 -2.93 7.56 -2.49
CA GLY A 100 -2.63 6.56 -1.47
C GLY A 100 -1.31 5.83 -1.71
N VAL A 101 -1.00 5.49 -2.97
CA VAL A 101 0.30 4.88 -3.32
C VAL A 101 1.46 5.85 -3.02
N ARG A 102 1.33 7.13 -3.41
CA ARG A 102 2.35 8.14 -3.15
C ARG A 102 2.54 8.34 -1.64
N TRP A 103 1.45 8.63 -0.93
CA TRP A 103 1.46 8.84 0.51
C TRP A 103 2.12 7.69 1.26
N ALA A 104 1.74 6.44 0.96
CA ALA A 104 2.29 5.26 1.64
C ALA A 104 3.78 5.07 1.36
N ARG A 105 4.22 5.29 0.12
CA ARG A 105 5.64 5.20 -0.24
C ARG A 105 6.47 6.26 0.48
N ASP A 106 6.00 7.50 0.50
CA ASP A 106 6.66 8.61 1.17
C ASP A 106 6.70 8.39 2.69
N HIS A 107 5.63 7.86 3.27
CA HIS A 107 5.57 7.51 4.68
C HIS A 107 6.58 6.39 5.03
N LEU A 108 6.58 5.29 4.28
CA LEU A 108 7.50 4.17 4.51
C LEU A 108 8.97 4.52 4.23
N ALA A 109 9.23 5.44 3.31
CA ALA A 109 10.59 5.89 2.99
C ALA A 109 11.30 6.50 4.20
N LYS A 110 10.56 7.12 5.14
CA LYS A 110 11.10 7.69 6.39
C LYS A 110 11.77 6.65 7.29
N PHE A 111 11.43 5.37 7.12
CA PHE A 111 11.92 4.27 7.96
C PHE A 111 12.91 3.36 7.23
N ARG A 112 13.28 3.70 5.99
CA ARG A 112 14.34 2.98 5.29
C ARG A 112 15.68 3.43 5.86
N LEU A 113 16.30 2.53 6.63
CA LEU A 113 17.69 2.62 7.10
C LEU A 113 18.67 2.44 5.94
#